data_AF-A0A7K7MUH8-F1
#
_entry.id   AF-A0A7K7MUH8-F1
#
_cell.length_a   1.000
_cell.length_b   1.000
_cell.length_c   1.000
_cell.angle_alpha   90.00
_cell.angle_beta   90.00
_cell.angle_gamma   90.00
#
_symmetry.space_group_name_H-M   'P 1'
#
loop_
_entity.id
_entity.type
_entity.pdbx_description
1 polymer ?
#
loop_
_entity_poly.entity_id
_entity_poly.type
_entity_poly.pdbx_seq_one_letter_code
_entity_poly.pdbx_strand_id
1 'polypeptide(L)'
;MVRLCHQLALECEELPRPFHRQVMAPVVPSLGCPPRSPRQLTLPLCPQVLVLGGRHISLPYEFLVPCLCIEASYPHHDSPRSKHCPFRDQPDAYGPELWSSVRFHDYSASSKDQMAMVLSASCPLHPRATLCWREVAAETAPCHDVPNSTASEEEQAYTLDKVDVHPQLCFRFSYGNSSHVECPHRPETAWNVSVSVRGLQLQLHLTSSVPAAFSAALCQRHGRQCEPEAPFYTVTRPEGSAPGELALLLPVHVLGSCVLVWRSDVHFARKQLLCPDGEWGV
;
A
#
# COMPACT_ATOMS: atom_id res chain seq x y z
N MET A 1 2.26 45.39 -8.32
CA MET A 1 1.33 44.22 -8.26
C MET A 1 2.10 43.00 -8.71
N VAL A 2 1.78 41.81 -8.21
CA VAL A 2 2.46 40.55 -8.50
C VAL A 2 1.40 39.51 -8.83
N ARG A 3 1.60 38.76 -9.91
CA ARG A 3 0.79 37.61 -10.30
C ARG A 3 1.34 36.39 -9.59
N LEU A 4 0.48 35.67 -8.89
CA LEU A 4 0.80 34.44 -8.20
C LEU A 4 0.16 33.27 -8.92
N CYS A 5 0.95 32.23 -9.22
CA CYS A 5 0.53 30.97 -9.79
C CYS A 5 0.94 29.86 -8.84
N HIS A 6 0.12 28.82 -8.69
CA HIS A 6 0.54 27.60 -8.00
C HIS A 6 0.34 26.39 -8.91
N GLN A 7 1.30 25.48 -8.88
CA GLN A 7 1.34 24.29 -9.72
C GLN A 7 1.77 23.07 -8.90
N LEU A 8 1.20 21.92 -9.25
CA LEU A 8 1.76 20.61 -8.91
C LEU A 8 2.89 20.36 -9.92
N ALA A 9 4.15 20.42 -9.45
CA ALA A 9 5.30 20.33 -10.32
C ALA A 9 5.53 18.87 -10.76
N LEU A 10 5.00 18.49 -11.93
CA LEU A 10 5.28 17.19 -12.54
C LEU A 10 6.67 17.14 -13.21
N GLU A 11 7.27 18.29 -13.55
CA GLU A 11 8.64 18.40 -14.07
C GLU A 11 9.35 19.61 -13.44
N CYS A 12 10.55 19.42 -12.90
CA CYS A 12 11.37 20.49 -12.31
C CYS A 12 12.77 20.50 -12.92
N GLU A 13 13.06 21.54 -13.69
CA GLU A 13 14.42 22.02 -13.92
C GLU A 13 14.62 23.24 -13.01
N GLU A 14 15.68 23.22 -12.20
CA GLU A 14 15.99 24.29 -11.23
C GLU A 14 16.69 25.47 -11.92
N LEU A 15 16.23 26.69 -11.66
CA LEU A 15 16.96 27.92 -11.96
C LEU A 15 17.27 28.67 -10.65
N PRO A 16 18.42 29.39 -10.56
CA PRO A 16 19.07 29.70 -9.28
C PRO A 16 18.45 30.90 -8.53
N ARG A 17 18.54 30.82 -7.20
CA ARG A 17 18.23 31.81 -6.14
C ARG A 17 19.05 33.12 -6.26
N PRO A 18 18.78 34.23 -5.48
CA PRO A 18 18.16 34.28 -4.14
C PRO A 18 17.18 35.45 -3.87
N PHE A 19 16.49 35.48 -2.71
CA PHE A 19 16.63 36.54 -1.67
C PHE A 19 15.74 36.38 -0.42
N HIS A 20 16.07 37.24 0.56
CA HIS A 20 15.87 37.24 2.01
C HIS A 20 14.43 37.30 2.58
N ARG A 21 14.37 36.75 3.81
CA ARG A 21 13.28 36.62 4.78
C ARG A 21 12.97 37.95 5.51
N GLN A 22 11.73 38.44 5.51
CA GLN A 22 11.17 39.37 6.51
C GLN A 22 9.65 39.14 6.74
N VAL A 23 9.17 39.60 7.91
CA VAL A 23 8.12 38.99 8.76
C VAL A 23 7.01 40.01 9.13
N MET A 24 5.75 39.52 9.19
CA MET A 24 4.52 39.93 9.94
C MET A 24 3.72 41.21 9.61
N ALA A 25 2.41 41.02 9.30
CA ALA A 25 1.20 41.38 10.11
C ALA A 25 -0.10 41.49 9.22
N PRO A 26 -1.34 41.35 9.75
CA PRO A 26 -2.45 40.65 9.07
C PRO A 26 -3.48 41.55 8.37
N VAL A 27 -4.27 40.96 7.43
CA VAL A 27 -5.75 41.03 7.28
C VAL A 27 -6.21 40.59 5.86
N VAL A 28 -7.31 39.82 5.83
CA VAL A 28 -8.10 39.14 4.75
C VAL A 28 -9.28 40.10 4.35
N PRO A 29 -10.00 40.06 3.18
CA PRO A 29 -10.54 38.86 2.55
C PRO A 29 -10.77 38.74 1.01
N SER A 30 -10.91 37.46 0.62
CA SER A 30 -11.89 36.83 -0.31
C SER A 30 -11.75 36.92 -1.84
N LEU A 31 -11.82 35.75 -2.50
CA LEU A 31 -12.68 35.45 -3.67
C LEU A 31 -12.62 33.95 -4.01
N GLY A 32 -13.80 33.32 -4.12
CA GLY A 32 -13.99 31.88 -4.39
C GLY A 32 -13.92 31.51 -5.88
N CYS A 33 -13.79 30.20 -6.13
CA CYS A 33 -13.71 29.61 -7.47
C CYS A 33 -15.10 29.34 -8.09
N PRO A 34 -15.29 29.51 -9.42
CA PRO A 34 -16.50 29.11 -10.13
C PRO A 34 -16.42 27.65 -10.64
N PRO A 35 -17.56 27.00 -10.99
CA PRO A 35 -17.60 25.59 -11.39
C PRO A 35 -17.18 25.35 -12.85
N ARG A 36 -16.72 24.12 -13.13
CA ARG A 36 -16.22 23.62 -14.43
C ARG A 36 -17.32 23.50 -15.50
N SER A 37 -17.00 23.90 -16.73
CA SER A 37 -17.73 23.51 -17.96
C SER A 37 -16.90 22.50 -18.78
N PRO A 38 -17.50 21.49 -19.43
CA PRO A 38 -16.79 20.41 -20.10
C PRO A 38 -16.65 20.71 -21.58
N ARG A 39 -15.48 21.19 -22.03
CA ARG A 39 -14.91 21.02 -23.40
C ARG A 39 -13.70 21.92 -23.57
N GLN A 40 -12.54 21.45 -23.13
CA GLN A 40 -11.24 21.69 -23.76
C GLN A 40 -10.17 20.93 -22.97
N LEU A 41 -9.48 20.02 -23.66
CA LEU A 41 -8.19 19.51 -23.20
C LEU A 41 -7.22 20.68 -23.26
N THR A 42 -6.96 21.30 -22.12
CA THR A 42 -5.85 22.23 -21.94
C THR A 42 -5.32 22.01 -20.53
N LEU A 43 -4.00 21.93 -20.43
CA LEU A 43 -3.16 21.77 -19.23
C LEU A 43 -3.78 22.42 -17.97
N PRO A 44 -3.58 21.85 -16.77
CA PRO A 44 -4.29 22.29 -15.57
C PRO A 44 -4.03 23.79 -15.36
N LEU A 45 -5.08 24.59 -15.56
CA LEU A 45 -5.04 26.03 -15.35
C LEU A 45 -4.56 26.30 -13.92
N CYS A 46 -3.35 26.84 -13.78
CA CYS A 46 -2.89 27.38 -12.52
C CYS A 46 -3.85 28.50 -12.13
N PRO A 47 -4.47 28.46 -10.96
CA PRO A 47 -5.23 29.60 -10.47
C PRO A 47 -4.25 30.78 -10.36
N GLN A 48 -4.63 31.90 -10.97
CA GLN A 48 -3.82 33.10 -11.02
C GLN A 48 -4.46 34.16 -10.17
N VAL A 49 -3.71 34.69 -9.22
CA VAL A 49 -4.19 35.78 -8.36
C VAL A 49 -3.28 36.99 -8.53
N LEU A 50 -3.87 38.16 -8.76
CA LEU A 50 -3.16 39.43 -8.73
C LEU A 50 -3.13 39.95 -7.30
N VAL A 51 -1.94 40.16 -6.76
CA VAL A 51 -1.72 40.58 -5.38
C VAL A 51 -0.97 41.91 -5.38
N LEU A 52 -1.33 42.82 -4.48
CA LEU A 52 -0.56 44.04 -4.22
C LEU A 52 0.71 43.65 -3.44
N GLY A 53 1.87 44.20 -3.83
CA GLY A 53 3.14 43.90 -3.17
C GLY A 53 3.11 44.27 -1.68
N GLY A 54 3.75 43.46 -0.84
CA GLY A 54 3.78 43.66 0.62
C GLY A 54 2.55 43.16 1.38
N ARG A 55 1.67 42.37 0.75
CA ARG A 55 0.50 41.76 1.41
C ARG A 55 0.67 40.26 1.62
N HIS A 56 0.16 39.76 2.74
CA HIS A 56 -0.04 38.34 2.97
C HIS A 56 -1.33 37.88 2.27
N ILE A 57 -1.28 36.70 1.67
CA ILE A 57 -2.43 36.04 1.06
C ILE A 57 -2.51 34.61 1.60
N SER A 58 -3.70 34.19 1.99
CA SER A 58 -3.99 32.81 2.38
C SER A 58 -4.51 32.06 1.16
N LEU A 59 -3.83 30.98 0.79
CA LEU A 59 -4.22 30.11 -0.30
C LEU A 59 -4.79 28.82 0.31
N PRO A 60 -6.08 28.52 0.08
CA PRO A 60 -6.66 27.29 0.60
C PRO A 60 -6.17 26.08 -0.22
N TYR A 61 -5.60 25.09 0.45
CA TYR A 61 -5.23 23.81 -0.14
C TYR A 61 -5.90 22.68 0.66
N GLU A 62 -6.34 21.64 -0.04
CA GLU A 62 -6.95 20.45 0.58
C GLU A 62 -5.89 19.53 1.18
N PHE A 63 -4.73 19.42 0.53
CA PHE A 63 -3.58 18.65 0.99
C PHE A 63 -2.29 19.41 0.75
N LEU A 64 -1.41 19.45 1.76
CA LEU A 64 -0.03 19.90 1.61
C LEU A 64 0.81 18.77 1.06
N VAL A 65 1.54 19.01 -0.03
CA VAL A 65 2.34 17.98 -0.72
C VAL A 65 3.72 18.51 -1.13
N PRO A 66 4.75 17.65 -1.30
CA PRO A 66 6.14 18.08 -1.51
C PRO A 66 6.36 18.88 -2.81
N CYS A 67 5.60 18.57 -3.86
CA CYS A 67 5.71 19.21 -5.17
C CYS A 67 4.88 20.49 -5.31
N LEU A 68 4.25 20.97 -4.23
CA LEU A 68 3.48 22.21 -4.24
C LEU A 68 4.43 23.40 -4.27
N CYS A 69 4.40 24.14 -5.38
CA CYS A 69 5.24 25.32 -5.59
C CYS A 69 4.40 26.55 -5.91
N ILE A 70 4.88 27.69 -5.41
CA ILE A 70 4.31 29.01 -5.62
C ILE A 70 5.24 29.76 -6.56
N GLU A 71 4.70 30.24 -7.68
CA GLU A 71 5.38 31.05 -8.67
C GLU A 71 4.83 32.48 -8.63
N ALA A 72 5.71 33.46 -8.67
CA ALA A 72 5.37 34.88 -8.62
C ALA A 72 6.06 35.64 -9.77
N SER A 73 5.33 36.53 -10.43
CA SER A 73 5.88 37.40 -11.48
C SER A 73 5.19 38.77 -11.52
N TYR A 74 5.84 39.77 -12.10
CA TYR A 74 5.19 41.06 -12.33
C TYR A 74 4.21 40.97 -13.52
N PRO A 75 3.12 41.76 -13.56
CA PRO A 75 2.15 41.72 -14.67
C PRO A 75 2.67 42.42 -15.94
N HIS A 76 3.96 42.28 -16.24
CA HIS A 76 4.61 42.81 -17.44
C HIS A 76 5.00 41.66 -18.38
N HIS A 77 5.07 41.96 -19.68
CA HIS A 77 5.58 41.03 -20.69
C HIS A 77 7.04 40.66 -20.36
N ASP A 78 7.39 39.38 -20.52
CA ASP A 78 8.71 38.81 -20.21
C ASP A 78 9.25 39.08 -18.79
N SER A 79 8.35 39.30 -17.82
CA SER A 79 8.79 39.44 -16.44
C SER A 79 9.42 38.16 -15.91
N PRO A 80 10.54 38.26 -15.17
CA PRO A 80 11.16 37.10 -14.56
C PRO A 80 10.18 36.49 -13.55
N ARG A 81 10.16 35.16 -13.53
CA ARG A 81 9.28 34.39 -12.66
C ARG A 81 10.11 33.76 -11.54
N SER A 82 9.66 33.92 -10.31
CA SER A 82 10.30 33.34 -9.14
C SER A 82 9.45 32.19 -8.63
N LYS A 83 10.01 30.98 -8.59
CA LYS A 83 9.33 29.78 -8.08
C LYS A 83 9.91 29.40 -6.72
N HIS A 84 9.04 29.12 -5.76
CA HIS A 84 9.40 28.67 -4.42
C HIS A 84 8.54 27.48 -4.02
N CYS A 85 9.17 26.39 -3.57
CA CYS A 85 8.49 25.16 -3.14
C CYS A 85 8.68 25.00 -1.63
N PRO A 86 7.81 25.58 -0.78
CA PRO A 86 8.04 25.65 0.65
C PRO A 86 8.02 24.27 1.35
N PHE A 87 7.33 23.29 0.77
CA PHE A 87 7.13 21.98 1.38
C PHE A 87 8.16 20.94 0.96
N ARG A 88 9.05 21.23 0.00
CA ARG A 88 10.03 20.24 -0.49
C ARG A 88 10.96 19.72 0.61
N ASP A 89 11.40 20.61 1.49
CA ASP A 89 12.36 20.32 2.56
C ASP A 89 11.69 20.24 3.96
N GLN A 90 10.35 20.17 4.02
CA GLN A 90 9.59 20.18 5.27
C GLN A 90 8.67 18.95 5.38
N PRO A 91 9.22 17.75 5.65
CA PRO A 91 8.43 16.53 5.78
C PRO A 91 7.38 16.59 6.89
N ASP A 92 7.67 17.32 7.96
CA ASP A 92 6.74 17.50 9.09
C ASP A 92 5.47 18.27 8.70
N ALA A 93 5.52 19.07 7.63
CA ALA A 93 4.40 19.89 7.19
C ALA A 93 3.35 19.11 6.38
N TYR A 94 3.72 17.99 5.77
CA TYR A 94 2.83 17.17 4.94
C TYR A 94 2.67 15.72 5.43
N GLY A 95 3.40 15.31 6.48
CA GLY A 95 3.51 13.92 6.93
C GLY A 95 2.19 13.11 6.93
N PRO A 96 1.11 13.57 7.59
CA PRO A 96 -0.17 12.88 7.60
C PRO A 96 -1.01 13.10 6.33
N GLU A 97 -0.93 14.26 5.69
CA GLU A 97 -1.74 14.63 4.52
C GLU A 97 -1.21 14.02 3.21
N LEU A 98 0.07 13.62 3.18
CA LEU A 98 0.72 13.01 2.03
C LEU A 98 -0.07 11.82 1.51
N TRP A 99 -0.30 10.83 2.38
CA TRP A 99 -0.96 9.58 2.01
C TRP A 99 -2.44 9.77 1.74
N SER A 100 -3.09 10.74 2.40
CA SER A 100 -4.48 11.12 2.10
C SER A 100 -4.63 11.68 0.68
N SER A 101 -3.58 12.27 0.11
CA SER A 101 -3.56 12.76 -1.28
C SER A 101 -3.26 11.67 -2.32
N VAL A 102 -2.86 10.48 -1.88
CA VAL A 102 -2.52 9.34 -2.75
C VAL A 102 -3.73 8.42 -2.87
N ARG A 103 -4.00 7.94 -4.08
CA ARG A 103 -4.96 6.86 -4.33
C ARG A 103 -4.22 5.58 -4.66
N PHE A 104 -4.61 4.51 -4.01
CA PHE A 104 -4.06 3.18 -4.24
C PHE A 104 -5.03 2.36 -5.07
N HIS A 105 -4.52 1.77 -6.15
CA HIS A 105 -5.29 0.88 -7.02
C HIS A 105 -4.77 -0.54 -6.89
N ASP A 106 -5.61 -1.43 -6.37
CA ASP A 106 -5.28 -2.84 -6.17
C ASP A 106 -5.47 -3.64 -7.47
N TYR A 107 -4.38 -4.20 -7.98
CA TYR A 107 -4.34 -5.13 -9.12
C TYR A 107 -3.85 -6.52 -8.72
N SER A 108 -3.78 -6.80 -7.41
CA SER A 108 -3.34 -8.08 -6.88
C SER A 108 -4.25 -9.20 -7.39
N ALA A 109 -3.63 -10.27 -7.88
CA ALA A 109 -4.34 -11.38 -8.49
C ALA A 109 -3.78 -12.70 -7.98
N SER A 110 -4.57 -13.40 -7.16
CA SER A 110 -4.20 -14.71 -6.62
C SER A 110 -3.99 -15.76 -7.70
N SER A 111 -4.53 -15.57 -8.91
CA SER A 111 -4.29 -16.44 -10.07
C SER A 111 -2.90 -16.29 -10.69
N LYS A 112 -2.18 -15.22 -10.36
CA LYS A 112 -0.83 -14.93 -10.87
C LYS A 112 0.24 -15.01 -9.77
N ASP A 113 -0.14 -15.38 -8.56
CA ASP A 113 0.75 -15.40 -7.39
C ASP A 113 1.48 -14.07 -7.18
N GLN A 114 0.81 -12.97 -7.48
CA GLN A 114 1.40 -11.65 -7.56
C GLN A 114 0.54 -10.65 -6.79
N MET A 115 1.18 -9.91 -5.89
CA MET A 115 0.60 -8.69 -5.33
C MET A 115 1.06 -7.51 -6.16
N ALA A 116 0.11 -6.67 -6.56
CA ALA A 116 0.36 -5.53 -7.43
C ALA A 116 -0.50 -4.34 -7.01
N MET A 117 0.13 -3.19 -6.84
CA MET A 117 -0.55 -1.96 -6.45
C MET A 117 0.01 -0.76 -7.22
N VAL A 118 -0.88 0.02 -7.82
CA VAL A 118 -0.51 1.23 -8.58
C VAL A 118 -0.85 2.45 -7.74
N LEU A 119 0.11 3.38 -7.63
CA LEU A 119 -0.04 4.62 -6.88
C LEU A 119 -0.36 5.79 -7.81
N SER A 120 -1.50 6.41 -7.56
CA SER A 120 -1.90 7.66 -8.22
C SER A 120 -1.75 8.82 -7.22
N ALA A 121 -0.66 9.57 -7.31
CA ALA A 121 -0.35 10.68 -6.43
C ALA A 121 -0.34 12.02 -7.19
N SER A 122 -0.63 13.12 -6.49
CA SER A 122 -0.53 14.48 -7.05
C SER A 122 0.91 14.91 -7.34
N CYS A 123 1.89 14.23 -6.72
CA CYS A 123 3.32 14.44 -6.90
C CYS A 123 3.99 13.16 -7.40
N PRO A 124 5.10 13.25 -8.15
CA PRO A 124 5.89 12.09 -8.58
C PRO A 124 6.70 11.53 -7.40
N LEU A 125 6.00 10.82 -6.50
CA LEU A 125 6.58 10.17 -5.33
C LEU A 125 7.01 8.75 -5.68
N HIS A 126 8.18 8.34 -5.19
CA HIS A 126 8.70 6.98 -5.32
C HIS A 126 8.93 6.39 -3.92
N PRO A 127 7.86 6.09 -3.15
CA PRO A 127 7.98 5.44 -1.85
C PRO A 127 8.57 4.03 -1.97
N ARG A 128 9.27 3.57 -0.93
CA ARG A 128 9.67 2.18 -0.82
C ARG A 128 8.50 1.33 -0.33
N ALA A 129 8.15 0.27 -1.05
CA ALA A 129 7.10 -0.67 -0.67
C ALA A 129 7.67 -2.00 -0.14
N THR A 130 7.13 -2.48 0.98
CA THR A 130 7.49 -3.75 1.65
C THR A 130 6.24 -4.48 2.11
N LEU A 131 6.26 -5.80 2.29
CA LEU A 131 5.11 -6.52 2.86
C LEU A 131 5.11 -6.45 4.38
N CYS A 132 3.91 -6.42 4.95
CA CYS A 132 3.67 -6.57 6.39
C CYS A 132 2.43 -7.43 6.67
N TRP A 133 2.43 -8.15 7.79
CA TRP A 133 1.31 -8.95 8.28
C TRP A 133 0.50 -8.18 9.31
N ARG A 134 -0.78 -7.99 9.03
CA ARG A 134 -1.71 -7.36 9.96
C ARG A 134 -2.33 -8.40 10.90
N GLU A 135 -2.32 -8.14 12.21
CA GLU A 135 -2.84 -9.10 13.20
C GLU A 135 -4.33 -9.43 13.01
N VAL A 136 -5.12 -8.40 12.70
CA VAL A 136 -6.56 -8.47 12.47
C VAL A 136 -6.89 -7.66 11.22
N ALA A 137 -7.94 -7.99 10.47
CA ALA A 137 -8.37 -7.24 9.28
C ALA A 137 -8.88 -5.79 9.57
N ALA A 138 -8.75 -5.30 10.81
CA ALA A 138 -9.14 -3.93 11.18
C ALA A 138 -8.10 -2.91 10.71
N GLU A 139 -8.53 -1.73 10.25
CA GLU A 139 -7.65 -0.69 9.69
C GLU A 139 -6.57 -0.20 10.65
N THR A 140 -6.86 -0.13 11.95
CA THR A 140 -5.96 0.38 12.99
C THR A 140 -5.06 -0.70 13.60
N ALA A 141 -5.19 -1.96 13.17
CA ALA A 141 -4.40 -3.05 13.72
C ALA A 141 -2.91 -2.89 13.33
N PRO A 142 -1.98 -3.19 14.26
CA PRO A 142 -0.56 -3.11 13.97
C PRO A 142 -0.18 -4.09 12.85
N CYS A 143 0.77 -3.67 12.01
CA CYS A 143 1.31 -4.46 10.91
C CYS A 143 2.78 -4.81 11.19
N HIS A 144 3.09 -6.10 11.24
CA HIS A 144 4.43 -6.61 11.52
C HIS A 144 5.19 -6.84 10.22
N ASP A 145 6.45 -6.38 10.16
CA ASP A 145 7.23 -6.41 8.94
C ASP A 145 7.60 -7.81 8.47
N VAL A 146 7.50 -8.04 7.17
CA VAL A 146 8.01 -9.25 6.52
C VAL A 146 9.39 -8.96 5.96
N PRO A 147 10.45 -9.68 6.40
CA PRO A 147 11.79 -9.46 5.87
C PRO A 147 11.89 -9.85 4.39
N ASN A 148 12.81 -9.21 3.66
CA ASN A 148 13.13 -9.51 2.25
C ASN A 148 11.94 -9.40 1.28
N SER A 149 10.97 -8.54 1.59
CA SER A 149 9.72 -8.39 0.83
C SER A 149 9.62 -7.06 0.07
N THR A 150 10.76 -6.48 -0.32
CA THR A 150 10.77 -5.19 -1.03
C THR A 150 10.23 -5.40 -2.45
N ALA A 151 9.18 -4.67 -2.82
CA ALA A 151 8.56 -4.74 -4.13
C ALA A 151 9.42 -4.04 -5.19
N SER A 152 9.35 -4.52 -6.43
CA SER A 152 9.86 -3.78 -7.59
C SER A 152 8.91 -2.64 -7.92
N GLU A 153 9.48 -1.49 -8.27
CA GLU A 153 8.74 -0.28 -8.65
C GLU A 153 9.07 0.05 -10.12
N GLU A 154 8.02 0.18 -10.94
CA GLU A 154 8.10 0.57 -12.34
C GLU A 154 6.92 1.49 -12.65
N GLU A 155 7.18 2.73 -13.06
CA GLU A 155 6.14 3.71 -13.41
C GLU A 155 5.03 3.84 -12.34
N GLN A 156 5.41 3.91 -11.05
CA GLN A 156 4.47 3.96 -9.91
C GLN A 156 3.63 2.69 -9.68
N ALA A 157 3.90 1.62 -10.44
CA ALA A 157 3.37 0.28 -10.20
C ALA A 157 4.34 -0.53 -9.33
N TYR A 158 3.84 -1.02 -8.20
CA TYR A 158 4.58 -1.82 -7.24
C TYR A 158 4.14 -3.27 -7.36
N THR A 159 5.08 -4.16 -7.69
CA THR A 159 4.81 -5.57 -7.94
C THR A 159 5.70 -6.45 -7.08
N LEU A 160 5.14 -7.55 -6.59
CA LEU A 160 5.88 -8.59 -5.90
C LEU A 160 5.31 -9.96 -6.28
N ASP A 161 6.17 -10.81 -6.83
CA ASP A 161 5.84 -12.15 -7.28
C ASP A 161 5.97 -13.19 -6.16
N LYS A 162 5.39 -14.37 -6.40
CA LYS A 162 5.41 -15.51 -5.47
C LYS A 162 4.82 -15.12 -4.11
N VAL A 163 3.65 -14.49 -4.15
CA VAL A 163 2.88 -14.07 -2.99
C VAL A 163 1.53 -14.78 -2.95
N ASP A 164 1.19 -15.37 -1.81
CA ASP A 164 -0.16 -15.80 -1.49
C ASP A 164 -0.99 -14.58 -1.06
N VAL A 165 -1.74 -14.01 -2.00
CA VAL A 165 -2.57 -12.82 -1.74
C VAL A 165 -3.57 -13.12 -0.63
N HIS A 166 -3.51 -12.35 0.45
CA HIS A 166 -4.34 -12.57 1.64
C HIS A 166 -4.81 -11.20 2.22
N PRO A 167 -6.04 -11.07 2.75
CA PRO A 167 -6.56 -9.80 3.27
C PRO A 167 -5.76 -9.15 4.42
N GLN A 168 -4.92 -9.95 5.07
CA GLN A 168 -4.03 -9.52 6.17
C GLN A 168 -2.57 -9.35 5.73
N LEU A 169 -2.25 -9.66 4.48
CA LEU A 169 -0.94 -9.38 3.89
C LEU A 169 -1.05 -8.06 3.13
N CYS A 170 -0.33 -7.03 3.59
CA CYS A 170 -0.51 -5.67 3.11
C CYS A 170 0.81 -5.09 2.62
N PHE A 171 0.74 -4.08 1.74
CA PHE A 171 1.88 -3.26 1.40
C PHE A 171 2.05 -2.15 2.44
N ARG A 172 3.27 -2.01 2.96
CA ARG A 172 3.73 -0.85 3.70
C ARG A 172 4.57 0.02 2.78
N PHE A 173 4.02 1.17 2.42
CA PHE A 173 4.70 2.24 1.70
C PHE A 173 5.42 3.14 2.69
N SER A 174 6.66 3.50 2.38
CA SER A 174 7.50 4.35 3.22
C SER A 174 8.14 5.45 2.38
N TYR A 175 7.99 6.70 2.83
CA TYR A 175 8.55 7.87 2.16
C TYR A 175 9.08 8.84 3.23
N GLY A 176 10.41 9.01 3.27
CA GLY A 176 11.06 9.76 4.34
C GLY A 176 10.75 9.16 5.71
N ASN A 177 10.18 9.97 6.60
CA ASN A 177 9.80 9.56 7.97
C ASN A 177 8.33 9.14 8.09
N SER A 178 7.60 9.10 6.97
CA SER A 178 6.18 8.74 6.96
C SER A 178 5.98 7.37 6.34
N SER A 179 4.96 6.65 6.79
CA SER A 179 4.58 5.36 6.23
C SER A 179 3.07 5.20 6.20
N HIS A 180 2.60 4.39 5.26
CA HIS A 180 1.19 4.05 5.07
C HIS A 180 1.06 2.57 4.76
N VAL A 181 0.03 1.94 5.31
CA VAL A 181 -0.25 0.51 5.09
C VAL A 181 -1.53 0.39 4.29
N GLU A 182 -1.43 -0.22 3.12
CA GLU A 182 -2.55 -0.47 2.23
C GLU A 182 -2.70 -1.98 2.00
N CYS A 183 -3.92 -2.49 2.24
CA CYS A 183 -4.21 -3.91 2.12
C CYS A 183 -5.02 -4.20 0.85
N PRO A 184 -4.94 -5.43 0.31
CA PRO A 184 -5.81 -5.86 -0.76
C PRO A 184 -7.28 -5.69 -0.34
N HIS A 185 -8.07 -5.05 -1.20
CA HIS A 185 -9.48 -4.77 -0.89
C HIS A 185 -10.38 -6.00 -1.14
N ARG A 186 -9.81 -7.06 -1.73
CA ARG A 186 -10.53 -8.28 -2.04
C ARG A 186 -10.57 -9.20 -0.83
N PRO A 187 -11.76 -9.58 -0.34
CA PRO A 187 -11.88 -10.44 0.83
C PRO A 187 -11.63 -11.92 0.54
N GLU A 188 -11.68 -12.33 -0.74
CA GLU A 188 -11.65 -13.74 -1.12
C GLU A 188 -10.22 -14.27 -1.22
N THR A 189 -9.89 -15.25 -0.37
CA THR A 189 -8.68 -16.06 -0.51
C THR A 189 -8.87 -17.04 -1.67
N ALA A 190 -7.79 -17.34 -2.40
CA ALA A 190 -7.86 -18.32 -3.49
C ALA A 190 -7.92 -19.77 -3.03
N TRP A 191 -7.83 -20.01 -1.71
CA TRP A 191 -7.91 -21.32 -1.13
C TRP A 191 -8.45 -21.25 0.30
N ASN A 192 -9.01 -22.36 0.76
CA ASN A 192 -9.45 -22.57 2.12
C ASN A 192 -9.09 -23.99 2.55
N VAL A 193 -9.01 -24.21 3.86
CA VAL A 193 -8.71 -25.52 4.42
C VAL A 193 -9.63 -25.80 5.61
N SER A 194 -10.11 -27.03 5.67
CA SER A 194 -10.81 -27.57 6.83
C SER A 194 -10.17 -28.90 7.24
N VAL A 195 -10.39 -29.28 8.49
CA VAL A 195 -9.87 -30.53 9.04
C VAL A 195 -11.03 -31.44 9.39
N SER A 196 -10.90 -32.72 9.06
CA SER A 196 -11.82 -33.78 9.48
C SER A 196 -11.03 -34.96 10.03
N VAL A 197 -11.68 -35.76 10.88
CA VAL A 197 -11.12 -37.00 11.40
C VAL A 197 -11.81 -38.16 10.70
N ARG A 198 -11.04 -39.05 10.07
CA ARG A 198 -11.57 -40.24 9.39
C ARG A 198 -10.87 -41.49 9.91
N GLY A 199 -11.52 -42.18 10.85
CA GLY A 199 -10.93 -43.34 11.53
C GLY A 199 -9.77 -42.93 12.44
N LEU A 200 -8.57 -43.45 12.18
CA LEU A 200 -7.31 -43.12 12.90
C LEU A 200 -6.42 -42.15 12.11
N GLN A 201 -6.96 -41.43 11.12
CA GLN A 201 -6.21 -40.48 10.32
C GLN A 201 -6.85 -39.10 10.36
N LEU A 202 -6.00 -38.08 10.36
CA LEU A 202 -6.42 -36.71 10.19
C LEU A 202 -6.45 -36.39 8.70
N GLN A 203 -7.57 -35.87 8.21
CA GLN A 203 -7.76 -35.54 6.81
C GLN A 203 -7.95 -34.03 6.67
N LEU A 204 -7.05 -33.38 5.92
CA LEU A 204 -7.20 -31.98 5.54
C LEU A 204 -7.94 -31.91 4.21
N HIS A 205 -9.03 -31.14 4.20
CA HIS A 205 -9.81 -30.82 3.00
C HIS A 205 -9.41 -29.42 2.54
N LEU A 206 -8.66 -29.35 1.45
CA LEU A 206 -8.24 -28.10 0.85
C LEU A 206 -9.12 -27.80 -0.36
N THR A 207 -9.75 -26.63 -0.37
CA THR A 207 -10.43 -26.12 -1.55
C THR A 207 -9.58 -25.00 -2.13
N SER A 208 -9.41 -25.00 -3.44
CA SER A 208 -8.64 -23.94 -4.11
C SER A 208 -9.32 -23.53 -5.41
N SER A 209 -9.12 -22.29 -5.85
CA SER A 209 -9.56 -21.77 -7.14
C SER A 209 -8.41 -21.62 -8.15
N VAL A 210 -7.15 -21.64 -7.68
CA VAL A 210 -5.92 -21.53 -8.50
C VAL A 210 -4.99 -22.76 -8.38
N PRO A 211 -4.27 -23.18 -9.43
CA PRO A 211 -3.25 -24.23 -9.30
C PRO A 211 -2.24 -23.86 -8.22
N ALA A 212 -1.98 -24.77 -7.27
CA ALA A 212 -1.14 -24.47 -6.10
C ALA A 212 -0.62 -25.76 -5.44
N ALA A 213 0.51 -25.65 -4.74
CA ALA A 213 1.06 -26.73 -3.93
C ALA A 213 0.93 -26.38 -2.44
N PHE A 214 0.26 -27.23 -1.67
CA PHE A 214 0.05 -27.01 -0.25
C PHE A 214 0.92 -27.96 0.57
N SER A 215 1.50 -27.44 1.64
CA SER A 215 2.26 -28.19 2.61
C SER A 215 1.60 -28.12 3.97
N ALA A 216 1.64 -29.22 4.70
CA ALA A 216 1.17 -29.33 6.07
C ALA A 216 2.23 -29.99 6.96
N ALA A 217 2.33 -29.52 8.19
CA ALA A 217 3.27 -30.03 9.19
C ALA A 217 2.72 -29.87 10.60
N LEU A 218 3.22 -30.70 11.53
CA LEU A 218 2.87 -30.58 12.94
C LEU A 218 3.33 -29.21 13.47
N CYS A 219 2.47 -28.59 14.28
CA CYS A 219 2.82 -27.39 15.01
C CYS A 219 3.64 -27.74 16.26
N GLN A 220 4.93 -27.39 16.29
CA GLN A 220 5.72 -27.44 17.51
C GLN A 220 5.66 -26.09 18.22
N ARG A 221 5.32 -26.12 19.51
CA ARG A 221 5.16 -24.90 20.29
C ARG A 221 6.52 -24.31 20.65
N HIS A 222 6.80 -23.11 20.13
CA HIS A 222 7.95 -22.30 20.53
C HIS A 222 7.46 -21.00 21.17
N GLY A 223 7.12 -21.07 22.46
CA GLY A 223 6.53 -19.95 23.19
C GLY A 223 5.10 -19.63 22.75
N ARG A 224 4.89 -18.43 22.16
CA ARG A 224 3.62 -17.97 21.56
C ARG A 224 3.54 -18.21 20.05
N GLN A 225 4.63 -18.63 19.43
CA GLN A 225 4.69 -18.90 17.99
C GLN A 225 4.70 -20.40 17.74
N CYS A 226 4.07 -20.78 16.65
CA CYS A 226 3.99 -22.14 16.17
C CYS A 226 4.91 -22.27 14.97
N GLU A 227 5.93 -23.11 15.08
CA GLU A 227 6.81 -23.43 13.96
C GLU A 227 6.52 -24.84 13.43
N PRO A 228 6.64 -25.07 12.12
CA PRO A 228 6.33 -26.35 11.52
C PRO A 228 7.48 -27.34 11.75
N GLU A 229 7.14 -28.52 12.29
CA GLU A 229 8.08 -29.61 12.53
C GLU A 229 7.99 -30.66 11.40
N ALA A 230 9.13 -31.15 10.94
CA ALA A 230 9.18 -32.22 9.95
C ALA A 230 8.57 -33.52 10.52
N PRO A 231 7.99 -34.40 9.68
CA PRO A 231 7.95 -34.37 8.22
C PRO A 231 6.89 -33.41 7.63
N PHE A 232 7.21 -32.89 6.44
CA PHE A 232 6.29 -32.07 5.65
C PHE A 232 5.46 -32.95 4.71
N TYR A 233 4.15 -32.77 4.74
CA TYR A 233 3.20 -33.47 3.88
C TYR A 233 2.70 -32.53 2.81
N THR A 234 2.87 -32.90 1.54
CA THR A 234 2.58 -32.02 0.42
C THR A 234 1.48 -32.59 -0.48
N VAL A 235 0.55 -31.74 -0.90
CA VAL A 235 -0.40 -32.05 -1.96
C VAL A 235 -0.38 -30.95 -3.00
N THR A 236 -0.31 -31.34 -4.27
CA THR A 236 -0.23 -30.38 -5.37
C THR A 236 -1.46 -30.50 -6.25
N ARG A 237 -2.05 -29.36 -6.57
CA ARG A 237 -3.03 -29.27 -7.64
C ARG A 237 -2.36 -28.86 -8.96
N PRO A 238 -2.31 -29.74 -9.97
CA PRO A 238 -1.70 -29.44 -11.24
C PRO A 238 -2.53 -28.44 -12.07
N GLU A 239 -1.85 -27.72 -12.98
CA GLU A 239 -2.50 -26.84 -13.95
C GLU A 239 -3.48 -27.62 -14.85
N GLY A 240 -4.63 -27.00 -15.14
CA GLY A 240 -5.69 -27.62 -15.97
C GLY A 240 -6.64 -28.57 -15.24
N SER A 241 -6.43 -28.84 -13.95
CA SER A 241 -7.44 -29.52 -13.13
C SER A 241 -8.59 -28.57 -12.78
N ALA A 242 -9.82 -29.11 -12.78
CA ALA A 242 -11.00 -28.33 -12.40
C ALA A 242 -10.87 -27.81 -10.96
N PRO A 243 -11.46 -26.65 -10.62
CA PRO A 243 -11.60 -26.22 -9.23
C PRO A 243 -12.24 -27.36 -8.44
N GLY A 244 -11.58 -27.80 -7.37
CA GLY A 244 -11.98 -29.01 -6.67
C GLY A 244 -11.28 -29.15 -5.33
N GLU A 245 -11.84 -30.03 -4.51
CA GLU A 245 -11.30 -30.38 -3.19
C GLU A 245 -10.09 -31.31 -3.34
N LEU A 246 -9.02 -31.01 -2.62
CA LEU A 246 -7.89 -31.92 -2.41
C LEU A 246 -7.95 -32.46 -0.99
N ALA A 247 -7.64 -33.73 -0.84
CA ALA A 247 -7.51 -34.37 0.47
C ALA A 247 -6.04 -34.68 0.74
N LEU A 248 -5.52 -34.19 1.85
CA LEU A 248 -4.21 -34.58 2.37
C LEU A 248 -4.40 -35.43 3.62
N LEU A 249 -3.93 -36.68 3.57
CA LEU A 249 -4.03 -37.63 4.67
C LEU A 249 -2.77 -37.55 5.52
N LEU A 250 -2.93 -37.13 6.76
CA LEU A 250 -1.86 -37.07 7.75
C LEU A 250 -1.87 -38.33 8.62
N PRO A 251 -0.70 -38.84 9.03
CA PRO A 251 -0.65 -40.11 9.72
C PRO A 251 -1.05 -39.96 11.20
N VAL A 252 -1.35 -41.08 11.85
CA VAL A 252 -2.00 -41.13 13.18
C VAL A 252 -1.25 -40.39 14.29
N HIS A 253 0.07 -40.20 14.17
CA HIS A 253 0.86 -39.48 15.18
C HIS A 253 0.53 -37.98 15.24
N VAL A 254 -0.11 -37.43 14.20
CA VAL A 254 -0.58 -36.04 14.14
C VAL A 254 -2.00 -35.89 14.70
N LEU A 255 -2.68 -37.02 14.99
CA LEU A 255 -4.04 -37.03 15.54
C LEU A 255 -4.05 -36.37 16.93
N GLY A 256 -4.99 -35.44 17.16
CA GLY A 256 -5.09 -34.68 18.42
C GLY A 256 -4.03 -33.57 18.58
N SER A 257 -3.22 -33.31 17.55
CA SER A 257 -2.29 -32.18 17.52
C SER A 257 -2.74 -31.10 16.54
N CYS A 258 -2.20 -29.90 16.70
CA CYS A 258 -2.42 -28.81 15.75
C CYS A 258 -1.47 -28.92 14.57
N VAL A 259 -1.97 -28.52 13.39
CA VAL A 259 -1.25 -28.61 12.13
C VAL A 259 -1.19 -27.24 11.50
N LEU A 260 -0.01 -26.86 11.03
CA LEU A 260 0.16 -25.69 10.15
C LEU A 260 -0.03 -26.11 8.71
N VAL A 261 -0.80 -25.33 7.96
CA VAL A 261 -1.03 -25.50 6.54
C VAL A 261 -0.72 -24.19 5.82
N TRP A 262 0.05 -24.27 4.75
CA TRP A 262 0.40 -23.10 3.93
C TRP A 262 0.59 -23.49 2.48
N ARG A 263 0.53 -22.47 1.62
CA ARG A 263 0.89 -22.58 0.22
C ARG A 263 2.42 -22.57 0.08
N SER A 264 2.99 -23.62 -0.52
CA SER A 264 4.43 -23.90 -0.54
C SER A 264 5.13 -23.62 -1.88
N ASP A 265 4.37 -23.32 -2.94
CA ASP A 265 4.88 -22.91 -4.25
C ASP A 265 5.17 -21.40 -4.36
N VAL A 266 4.97 -20.66 -3.28
CA VAL A 266 5.18 -19.21 -3.16
C VAL A 266 6.13 -18.90 -2.00
N HIS A 267 6.74 -17.71 -2.02
CA HIS A 267 7.70 -17.28 -0.99
C HIS A 267 7.02 -16.66 0.22
N PHE A 268 5.94 -15.92 -0.02
CA PHE A 268 5.21 -15.19 1.01
C PHE A 268 3.82 -15.80 1.17
N ALA A 269 3.69 -16.77 2.06
CA ALA A 269 2.42 -17.42 2.38
C ALA A 269 2.06 -17.25 3.85
N ARG A 270 0.75 -17.11 4.12
CA ARG A 270 0.25 -17.17 5.48
C ARG A 270 0.18 -18.63 5.92
N LYS A 271 0.78 -18.94 7.07
CA LYS A 271 0.59 -20.24 7.72
C LYS A 271 -0.73 -20.20 8.50
N GLN A 272 -1.67 -21.06 8.13
CA GLN A 272 -2.93 -21.26 8.86
C GLN A 272 -2.77 -22.42 9.83
N LEU A 273 -3.19 -22.21 11.06
CA LEU A 273 -3.14 -23.24 12.09
C LEU A 273 -4.53 -23.85 12.27
N LEU A 274 -4.59 -25.17 12.22
CA LEU A 274 -5.80 -25.96 12.41
C LEU A 274 -5.65 -26.91 13.59
N CYS A 275 -6.65 -26.92 14.47
CA CYS A 275 -6.68 -27.79 15.65
C CYS A 275 -8.02 -28.55 15.69
N PRO A 276 -8.00 -29.89 15.69
CA PRO A 276 -9.22 -30.70 15.59
C PRO A 276 -10.17 -30.51 16.77
N ASP A 277 -9.62 -30.29 17.97
CA ASP A 277 -10.39 -30.27 19.23
C ASP A 277 -10.81 -28.85 19.67
N GLY A 278 -10.63 -27.83 18.82
CA GLY A 278 -11.08 -26.46 19.09
C GLY A 278 -10.37 -25.73 20.24
N GLU A 279 -9.54 -26.40 21.04
CA GLU A 279 -8.80 -25.79 22.14
C GLU A 279 -7.45 -25.24 21.67
N TRP A 280 -7.46 -23.97 21.28
CA TRP A 280 -6.34 -23.06 21.54
C TRP A 280 -6.68 -22.22 22.77
N GLY A 281 -6.47 -22.79 23.96
CA GLY A 281 -6.58 -22.11 25.26
C GLY A 281 -5.71 -22.88 26.26
N VAL A 282 -4.90 -22.27 27.12
CA VAL A 282 -4.95 -20.97 27.81
C VAL A 282 -3.55 -20.33 27.82
#